data_AF-A0A3Q1FXL8-F1
#
_entry.id   AF-A0A3Q1FXL8-F1
#
_cell.length_a   1.000
_cell.length_b   1.000
_cell.length_c   1.000
_cell.angle_alpha   90.00
_cell.angle_beta   90.00
_cell.angle_gamma   90.00
#
_symmetry.space_group_name_H-M   'P 1'
#
loop_
_entity.id
_entity.type
_entity.pdbx_description
1 polymer ?
#
loop_
_entity_poly.entity_id
_entity_poly.type
_entity_poly.pdbx_seq_one_letter_code
_entity_poly.pdbx_strand_id
1 'polypeptide(L)'
;MLVQTMYNFSVAESVRATTSPAGAEVVVEEAEELRLGWQRLRQGLCEAEEGLRSSLDSHSQYVARCLRLGEDISRLRLLLQGLDQELEDTHKSRDHSDHTEEQIVGQWRKYTGVRNTLAGEESQVELLKAQLKELFRFSEDSRHLSDDVLAVVKEHQSVKCRATRLCSESESGLRSILQDPLLVYAQWSHMVAQVLETSAEVTDFSHIAMLDSVQLQERFSLLQVKGDLLDSVFGLDRSDGLQGELNAAIRNRELLHAQLLQRKSRLQVSACHSFGFTSFSLPLIVHLMFFYLQVKVNESEESIAEHESFHERLLNIEKWLMIMKQKLESFHSPSGEWSVEGRQHEAERVLGEFPGKDLQLHQMEVQGQRVLERTSEEGQVHILRDIKRLKDSWLALYNMSLNLHSKGHKSRRWEFESWLSKQNELLSEVLSSKEALRNGVCFGQEQFQLLLQESQGSEDGSGSAEDVGLEELRYRWMLYKSKLKDAGELRSRTSAKVRPVLSTDHLRGQTCRFYCTLSRLSLTHFHNTFTRAQV
;
A
#
# COMPACT_ATOMS: atom_id res chain seq x y z
N MET A 1 12.00 24.22 92.75
CA MET A 1 13.48 24.24 92.73
C MET A 1 14.08 25.50 93.33
N LEU A 2 13.71 26.72 92.92
CA LEU A 2 14.15 27.98 93.57
C LEU A 2 13.92 28.01 95.09
N VAL A 3 12.80 27.44 95.55
CA VAL A 3 12.46 27.30 96.97
C VAL A 3 13.45 26.38 97.71
N GLN A 4 13.94 25.31 97.05
CA GLN A 4 14.86 24.35 97.65
C GLN A 4 16.28 24.92 97.77
N THR A 5 16.73 25.70 96.78
CA THR A 5 18.04 26.39 96.85
C THR A 5 18.04 27.50 97.89
N MET A 6 16.93 28.25 98.05
CA MET A 6 16.77 29.22 99.13
C MET A 6 16.76 28.56 100.52
N TYR A 7 16.10 27.41 100.63
CA TYR A 7 16.10 26.60 101.86
C TYR A 7 17.50 26.11 102.22
N ASN A 8 18.23 25.53 101.26
CA ASN A 8 19.59 25.02 101.50
C ASN A 8 20.57 26.14 101.90
N PHE A 9 20.42 27.35 101.35
CA PHE A 9 21.23 28.51 101.74
C PHE A 9 20.91 28.98 103.17
N SER A 10 19.64 29.02 103.55
CA SER A 10 19.22 29.33 104.92
C SER A 10 19.71 28.30 105.95
N VAL A 11 19.74 27.02 105.56
CA VAL A 11 20.32 25.95 106.39
C VAL A 11 21.83 26.12 106.53
N ALA A 12 22.55 26.41 105.43
CA ALA A 12 24.00 26.67 105.47
C ALA A 12 24.35 27.85 106.38
N GLU A 13 23.58 28.95 106.34
CA GLU A 13 23.78 30.09 107.25
C GLU A 13 23.54 29.75 108.73
N SER A 14 22.55 28.91 109.01
CA SER A 14 22.25 28.46 110.38
C SER A 14 23.36 27.57 110.94
N VAL A 15 23.90 26.65 110.12
CA VAL A 15 25.01 25.75 110.50
C VAL A 15 26.32 26.53 110.69
N ARG A 16 26.57 27.53 109.85
CA ARG A 16 27.72 28.45 109.95
C ARG A 16 27.74 29.21 111.28
N ALA A 17 26.57 29.60 111.80
CA ALA A 17 26.46 30.36 113.06
C ALA A 17 26.74 29.50 114.31
N THR A 18 26.70 28.17 114.21
CA THR A 18 26.82 27.23 115.35
C THR A 18 28.08 26.37 115.32
N THR A 19 28.99 26.57 114.36
CA THR A 19 30.23 25.78 114.16
C THR A 19 31.50 26.57 114.52
N SER A 20 32.65 25.90 114.63
CA SER A 20 33.95 26.55 114.88
C SER A 20 34.38 27.41 113.67
N PRO A 21 35.30 28.38 113.83
CA PRO A 21 35.73 29.25 112.73
C PRO A 21 36.20 28.49 111.47
N ALA A 22 36.96 27.41 111.65
CA ALA A 22 37.39 26.55 110.54
C ALA A 22 36.20 25.78 109.91
N GLY A 23 35.22 25.35 110.70
CA GLY A 23 34.00 24.72 110.17
C GLY A 23 33.09 25.69 109.41
N ALA A 24 33.02 26.94 109.86
CA ALA A 24 32.28 28.01 109.19
C ALA A 24 32.86 28.35 107.81
N GLU A 25 34.19 28.34 107.66
CA GLU A 25 34.87 28.50 106.36
C GLU A 25 34.52 27.36 105.39
N VAL A 26 34.57 26.11 105.84
CA VAL A 26 34.20 24.93 105.02
C VAL A 26 32.74 24.99 104.57
N VAL A 27 31.81 25.37 105.45
CA VAL A 27 30.38 25.50 105.10
C VAL A 27 30.16 26.60 104.06
N VAL A 28 30.92 27.69 104.11
CA VAL A 28 30.87 28.76 103.10
C VAL A 28 31.42 28.27 101.76
N GLU A 29 32.56 27.59 101.77
CA GLU A 29 33.18 27.02 100.56
C GLU A 29 32.24 26.02 99.88
N GLU A 30 31.69 25.05 100.61
CA GLU A 30 30.72 24.07 100.08
C GLU A 30 29.44 24.74 99.54
N ALA A 31 28.94 25.78 100.22
CA ALA A 31 27.77 26.52 99.76
C ALA A 31 28.06 27.34 98.49
N GLU A 32 29.25 27.92 98.36
CA GLU A 32 29.71 28.63 97.17
C GLU A 32 29.96 27.67 95.99
N GLU A 33 30.57 26.52 96.23
CA GLU A 33 30.74 25.45 95.24
C GLU A 33 29.39 24.97 94.71
N LEU A 34 28.41 24.75 95.60
CA LEU A 34 27.05 24.37 95.21
C LEU A 34 26.38 25.47 94.39
N ARG A 35 26.56 26.75 94.78
CA ARG A 35 26.02 27.90 94.03
C ARG A 35 26.62 27.99 92.62
N LEU A 36 27.93 27.84 92.50
CA LEU A 36 28.64 27.85 91.21
C LEU A 36 28.31 26.62 90.37
N GLY A 37 28.19 25.44 90.99
CA GLY A 37 27.73 24.21 90.34
C GLY A 37 26.32 24.34 89.78
N TRP A 38 25.41 24.95 90.53
CA TRP A 38 24.05 25.24 90.08
C TRP A 38 24.01 26.26 88.94
N GLN A 39 24.80 27.33 89.01
CA GLN A 39 24.91 28.30 87.91
C GLN A 39 25.42 27.65 86.61
N ARG A 40 26.46 26.81 86.70
CA ARG A 40 26.97 26.02 85.58
C ARG A 40 25.89 25.10 84.99
N LEU A 41 25.12 24.42 85.84
CA LEU A 41 24.03 23.55 85.38
C LEU A 41 22.92 24.34 84.68
N ARG A 42 22.51 25.50 85.22
CA ARG A 42 21.51 26.37 84.55
C ARG A 42 22.00 26.87 83.20
N GLN A 43 23.25 27.32 83.13
CA GLN A 43 23.85 27.77 81.88
C GLN A 43 23.90 26.62 80.86
N GLY A 44 24.37 25.43 81.27
CA GLY A 44 24.41 24.27 80.39
C GLY A 44 23.03 23.82 79.92
N LEU A 45 21.98 23.97 80.74
CA LEU A 45 20.59 23.70 80.31
C LEU A 45 20.11 24.72 79.27
N CYS A 46 20.40 26.01 79.44
CA CYS A 46 20.04 27.04 78.45
C CYS A 46 20.77 26.81 77.12
N GLU A 47 22.08 26.55 77.17
CA GLU A 47 22.88 26.25 75.98
C GLU A 47 22.40 24.96 75.27
N ALA A 48 22.01 23.93 76.04
CA ALA A 48 21.42 22.72 75.49
C ALA A 48 20.06 22.96 74.83
N GLU A 49 19.19 23.77 75.45
CA GLU A 49 17.88 24.14 74.89
C GLU A 49 18.04 24.94 73.58
N GLU A 50 18.92 25.93 73.56
CA GLU A 50 19.24 26.71 72.36
C GLU A 50 19.85 25.84 71.25
N GLY A 51 20.75 24.92 71.61
CA GLY A 51 21.32 23.94 70.69
C GLY A 51 20.27 23.00 70.09
N LEU A 52 19.37 22.47 70.91
CA LEU A 52 18.25 21.64 70.47
C LEU A 52 17.29 22.41 69.55
N ARG A 53 16.97 23.67 69.90
CA ARG A 53 16.09 24.52 69.10
C ARG A 53 16.70 24.85 67.74
N SER A 54 18.00 25.16 67.70
CA SER A 54 18.73 25.43 66.46
C SER A 54 18.81 24.20 65.56
N SER A 55 19.03 23.02 66.17
CA SER A 55 19.00 21.73 65.46
C SER A 55 17.62 21.45 64.87
N LEU A 56 16.54 21.60 65.66
CA LEU A 56 15.16 21.40 65.19
C LEU A 56 14.79 22.35 64.04
N ASP A 57 15.20 23.62 64.11
CA ASP A 57 14.97 24.59 63.03
C ASP A 57 15.74 24.20 61.76
N SER A 58 17.03 23.85 61.89
CA SER A 58 17.84 23.39 60.75
C SER A 58 17.25 22.15 60.07
N HIS A 59 16.77 21.18 60.87
CA HIS A 59 16.11 19.99 60.37
C HIS A 59 14.77 20.31 59.67
N SER A 60 13.97 21.21 60.25
CA SER A 60 12.71 21.66 59.65
C SER A 60 12.93 22.35 58.30
N GLN A 61 13.98 23.17 58.20
CA GLN A 61 14.38 23.81 56.95
C GLN A 61 14.86 22.79 55.90
N TYR A 62 15.64 21.80 56.31
CA TYR A 62 16.08 20.70 55.45
C TYR A 62 14.88 19.94 54.88
N VAL A 63 13.96 19.47 55.74
CA VAL A 63 12.75 18.73 55.32
C VAL A 63 11.90 19.57 54.35
N ALA A 64 11.69 20.86 54.65
CA ALA A 64 10.92 21.74 53.78
C ALA A 64 11.58 21.94 52.39
N ARG A 65 12.91 21.97 52.32
CA ARG A 65 13.66 22.04 51.05
C ARG A 65 13.58 20.74 50.27
N CYS A 66 13.68 19.59 50.94
CA CYS A 66 13.54 18.26 50.32
C CYS A 66 12.16 18.09 49.67
N LEU A 67 11.09 18.50 50.37
CA LEU A 67 9.73 18.45 49.83
C LEU A 67 9.58 19.34 48.59
N ARG A 68 10.04 20.60 48.65
CA ARG A 68 9.98 21.50 47.49
C ARG A 68 10.76 20.96 46.28
N LEU A 69 11.98 20.47 46.51
CA LEU A 69 12.80 19.88 45.45
C LEU A 69 12.10 18.66 44.83
N GLY A 70 11.53 17.77 45.66
CA GLY A 70 10.79 16.59 45.18
C GLY A 70 9.56 16.95 44.33
N GLU A 71 8.83 17.99 44.70
CA GLU A 71 7.73 18.51 43.90
C GLU A 71 8.18 19.11 42.57
N ASP A 72 9.26 19.92 42.58
CA ASP A 72 9.82 20.52 41.36
C ASP A 72 10.34 19.43 40.39
N ILE A 73 10.97 18.38 40.90
CA ILE A 73 11.41 17.22 40.11
C ILE A 73 10.20 16.54 39.46
N SER A 74 9.14 16.31 40.23
CA SER A 74 7.93 15.64 39.75
C SER A 74 7.20 16.47 38.69
N ARG A 75 7.12 17.79 38.86
CA ARG A 75 6.59 18.72 37.86
C ARG A 75 7.35 18.63 36.53
N LEU A 76 8.68 18.71 36.59
CA LEU A 76 9.51 18.63 35.39
C LEU A 76 9.40 17.25 34.72
N ARG A 77 9.42 16.16 35.50
CA ARG A 77 9.31 14.79 34.99
C ARG A 77 7.98 14.56 34.25
N LEU A 78 6.87 15.06 34.79
CA LEU A 78 5.56 14.97 34.13
C LEU A 78 5.53 15.74 32.80
N LEU A 79 6.10 16.95 32.76
CA LEU A 79 6.21 17.72 31.53
C LEU A 79 7.08 16.99 30.49
N LEU A 80 8.23 16.44 30.90
CA LEU A 80 9.11 15.67 30.02
C LEU A 80 8.42 14.43 29.47
N GLN A 81 7.67 13.68 30.28
CA GLN A 81 6.91 12.52 29.81
C GLN A 81 5.85 12.90 28.77
N GLY A 82 5.15 14.02 28.97
CA GLY A 82 4.18 14.53 28.00
C GLY A 82 4.84 14.89 26.66
N LEU A 83 5.95 15.63 26.71
CA LEU A 83 6.73 15.99 25.52
C LEU A 83 7.33 14.75 24.83
N ASP A 84 7.74 13.75 25.61
CA ASP A 84 8.28 12.51 25.06
C ASP A 84 7.20 11.69 24.34
N GLN A 85 6.00 11.59 24.91
CA GLN A 85 4.87 10.92 24.25
C GLN A 85 4.48 11.62 22.94
N GLU A 86 4.51 12.96 22.93
CA GLU A 86 4.25 13.75 21.73
C GLU A 86 5.22 13.44 20.57
N LEU A 87 6.48 13.09 20.88
CA LEU A 87 7.46 12.68 19.87
C LEU A 87 7.25 11.23 19.40
N GLU A 88 6.72 10.34 20.24
CA GLU A 88 6.50 8.92 19.91
C GLU A 88 5.27 8.66 19.03
N ASP A 89 4.17 9.37 19.28
CA ASP A 89 2.91 9.15 18.54
C ASP A 89 3.06 9.40 17.04
N THR A 90 4.02 10.24 16.65
CA THR A 90 4.39 10.51 15.26
C THR A 90 5.19 9.38 14.60
N HIS A 91 5.87 8.53 15.37
CA HIS A 91 6.65 7.42 14.81
C HIS A 91 5.75 6.25 14.36
N LYS A 92 4.54 6.15 14.92
CA LYS A 92 3.54 5.12 14.56
C LYS A 92 2.80 5.42 13.25
N SER A 93 2.80 6.67 12.78
CA SER A 93 2.23 7.02 11.47
C SER A 93 3.22 6.85 10.31
N ARG A 94 4.47 6.46 10.60
CA ARG A 94 5.56 6.30 9.62
C ARG A 94 5.41 5.07 8.73
N ASP A 95 4.59 4.10 9.14
CA ASP A 95 4.41 2.82 8.44
C ASP A 95 3.51 2.91 7.19
N HIS A 96 2.91 4.07 6.91
CA HIS A 96 2.20 4.34 5.66
C HIS A 96 3.10 5.21 4.75
N SER A 97 3.49 4.65 3.61
CA SER A 97 4.64 5.07 2.79
C SER A 97 4.51 6.40 2.05
N ASP A 98 3.42 7.15 2.19
CA ASP A 98 3.22 8.41 1.48
C ASP A 98 3.14 9.57 2.48
N HIS A 99 4.31 10.10 2.85
CA HIS A 99 4.38 11.34 3.63
C HIS A 99 4.07 12.51 2.70
N THR A 100 2.89 13.12 2.84
CA THR A 100 2.57 14.34 2.08
C THR A 100 3.36 15.53 2.62
N GLU A 101 3.57 16.56 1.79
CA GLU A 101 4.28 17.77 2.21
C GLU A 101 3.64 18.38 3.47
N GLU A 102 2.30 18.43 3.54
CA GLU A 102 1.58 18.98 4.69
C GLU A 102 1.83 18.17 5.97
N GLN A 103 1.96 16.84 5.86
CA GLN A 103 2.26 15.98 7.00
C GLN A 103 3.67 16.24 7.52
N ILE A 104 4.67 16.37 6.65
CA ILE A 104 6.05 16.65 7.05
C ILE A 104 6.14 18.05 7.67
N VAL A 105 5.43 19.05 7.12
CA VAL A 105 5.37 20.41 7.69
C VAL A 105 4.74 20.38 9.08
N GLY A 106 3.65 19.63 9.26
CA GLY A 106 2.99 19.45 10.56
C GLY A 106 3.92 18.80 11.59
N GLN A 107 4.62 17.74 11.20
CA GLN A 107 5.60 17.05 12.07
C GLN A 107 6.75 17.98 12.46
N TRP A 108 7.36 18.67 11.50
CA TRP A 108 8.44 19.61 11.76
C TRP A 108 8.03 20.75 12.69
N ARG A 109 6.84 21.35 12.49
CA ARG A 109 6.31 22.37 13.40
C ARG A 109 6.11 21.82 14.81
N LYS A 110 5.57 20.61 14.94
CA LYS A 110 5.38 19.95 16.24
C LYS A 110 6.71 19.73 16.95
N TYR A 111 7.68 19.12 16.28
CA TYR A 111 9.01 18.87 16.85
C TYR A 111 9.71 20.18 17.23
N THR A 112 9.61 21.20 16.40
CA THR A 112 10.16 22.52 16.67
C THR A 112 9.51 23.15 17.91
N GLY A 113 8.20 23.00 18.07
CA GLY A 113 7.47 23.40 19.27
C GLY A 113 8.01 22.72 20.53
N VAL A 114 8.11 21.38 20.51
CA VAL A 114 8.69 20.59 21.61
C VAL A 114 10.10 21.03 21.94
N ARG A 115 10.96 21.21 20.93
CA ARG A 115 12.35 21.68 21.08
C ARG A 115 12.41 23.06 21.75
N ASN A 116 11.53 23.98 21.37
CA ASN A 116 11.48 25.33 21.95
C ASN A 116 11.01 25.29 23.41
N THR A 117 10.01 24.47 23.74
CA THR A 117 9.58 24.27 25.13
C THR A 117 10.73 23.71 25.98
N LEU A 118 11.45 22.69 25.50
CA LEU A 118 12.59 22.10 26.21
C LEU A 118 13.73 23.10 26.43
N ALA A 119 13.93 24.04 25.50
CA ALA A 119 14.89 25.13 25.66
C ALA A 119 14.45 26.14 26.74
N GLY A 120 13.15 26.44 26.86
CA GLY A 120 12.62 27.27 27.94
C GLY A 120 12.81 26.66 29.33
N GLU A 121 12.65 25.34 29.44
CA GLU A 121 12.79 24.58 30.69
C GLU A 121 14.25 24.35 31.14
N GLU A 122 15.25 24.78 30.37
CA GLU A 122 16.67 24.70 30.79
C GLU A 122 16.93 25.47 32.09
N SER A 123 16.25 26.60 32.27
CA SER A 123 16.34 27.40 33.49
C SER A 123 15.83 26.64 34.72
N GLN A 124 14.78 25.84 34.58
CA GLN A 124 14.22 25.00 35.64
C GLN A 124 15.17 23.87 36.02
N VAL A 125 15.85 23.27 35.04
CA VAL A 125 16.89 22.24 35.29
C VAL A 125 18.06 22.82 36.10
N GLU A 126 18.49 24.05 35.78
CA GLU A 126 19.53 24.73 36.55
C GLU A 126 19.06 25.12 37.95
N LEU A 127 17.78 25.48 38.12
CA LEU A 127 17.18 25.73 39.44
C LEU A 127 17.19 24.48 40.32
N LEU A 128 16.82 23.32 39.78
CA LEU A 128 16.86 22.04 40.51
C LEU A 128 18.28 21.70 40.99
N LYS A 129 19.28 21.89 40.12
CA LYS A 129 20.70 21.70 40.48
C LYS A 129 21.14 22.66 41.58
N ALA A 130 20.68 23.92 41.54
CA ALA A 130 20.97 24.90 42.58
C ALA A 130 20.32 24.53 43.92
N GLN A 131 19.04 24.14 43.91
CA GLN A 131 18.33 23.68 45.10
C GLN A 131 19.01 22.47 45.75
N LEU A 132 19.46 21.49 44.95
CA LEU A 132 20.23 20.35 45.44
C LEU A 132 21.56 20.78 46.08
N LYS A 133 22.27 21.73 45.47
CA LYS A 133 23.53 22.26 46.05
C LYS A 133 23.32 22.85 47.44
N GLU A 134 22.18 23.48 47.68
CA GLU A 134 21.87 24.03 49.00
C GLU A 134 21.59 22.95 50.06
N LEU A 135 21.12 21.76 49.67
CA LEU A 135 20.89 20.65 50.59
C LEU A 135 22.19 20.08 51.18
N PHE A 136 23.32 20.20 50.48
CA PHE A 136 24.63 19.77 51.00
C PHE A 136 25.17 20.65 52.14
N ARG A 137 24.50 21.75 52.49
CA ARG A 137 24.82 22.54 53.69
C ARG A 137 24.35 21.87 54.98
N PHE A 138 23.47 20.88 54.88
CA PHE A 138 22.95 20.11 56.00
C PHE A 138 23.75 18.81 56.17
N SER A 139 23.73 18.24 57.37
CA SER A 139 24.50 17.02 57.71
C SER A 139 23.80 15.73 57.28
N GLU A 140 22.54 15.82 56.88
CA GLU A 140 21.64 14.72 56.54
C GLU A 140 21.92 14.11 55.16
N ASP A 141 21.58 12.83 54.98
CA ASP A 141 21.78 12.11 53.72
C ASP A 141 20.76 12.54 52.64
N SER A 142 21.27 13.08 51.54
CA SER A 142 20.50 13.57 50.38
C SER A 142 20.79 12.80 49.09
N ARG A 143 21.36 11.58 49.19
CA ARG A 143 21.68 10.75 48.02
C ARG A 143 20.49 10.47 47.11
N HIS A 144 19.34 10.11 47.67
CA HIS A 144 18.12 9.82 46.91
C HIS A 144 17.67 11.01 46.04
N LEU A 145 17.66 12.22 46.60
CA LEU A 145 17.36 13.44 45.84
C LEU A 145 18.44 13.77 44.81
N SER A 146 19.71 13.48 45.10
CA SER A 146 20.80 13.64 44.13
C SER A 146 20.60 12.72 42.93
N ASP A 147 20.22 11.47 43.17
CA ASP A 147 19.93 10.49 42.13
C ASP A 147 18.69 10.89 41.31
N ASP A 148 17.63 11.38 41.97
CA ASP A 148 16.42 11.87 41.30
C ASP A 148 16.68 13.10 40.43
N VAL A 149 17.45 14.09 40.92
CA VAL A 149 17.86 15.25 40.13
C VAL A 149 18.72 14.82 38.94
N LEU A 150 19.65 13.89 39.13
CA LEU A 150 20.47 13.37 38.04
C LEU A 150 19.61 12.63 37.01
N ALA A 151 18.62 11.85 37.45
CA ALA A 151 17.70 11.13 36.58
C ALA A 151 16.89 12.12 35.72
N VAL A 152 16.26 13.14 36.33
CA VAL A 152 15.46 14.10 35.56
C VAL A 152 16.32 14.97 34.63
N VAL A 153 17.56 15.29 35.01
CA VAL A 153 18.53 15.98 34.13
C VAL A 153 18.87 15.10 32.92
N LYS A 154 19.10 13.80 33.13
CA LYS A 154 19.37 12.85 32.04
C LYS A 154 18.15 12.68 31.14
N GLU A 155 16.97 12.59 31.71
CA GLU A 155 15.69 12.57 30.96
C GLU A 155 15.55 13.82 30.11
N HIS A 156 15.70 15.03 30.68
CA HIS A 156 15.64 16.29 29.94
C HIS A 156 16.62 16.31 28.75
N GLN A 157 17.87 15.92 28.98
CA GLN A 157 18.87 15.88 27.90
C GLN A 157 18.54 14.82 26.84
N SER A 158 18.03 13.66 27.24
CA SER A 158 17.60 12.60 26.31
C SER A 158 16.47 13.10 25.40
N VAL A 159 15.41 13.67 25.98
CA VAL A 159 14.26 14.20 25.22
C VAL A 159 14.71 15.36 24.34
N LYS A 160 15.56 16.27 24.83
CA LYS A 160 16.14 17.37 24.05
C LYS A 160 16.94 16.89 22.84
N CYS A 161 17.82 15.90 23.02
CA CYS A 161 18.59 15.29 21.94
C CYS A 161 17.66 14.65 20.91
N ARG A 162 16.63 13.92 21.36
CA ARG A 162 15.65 13.26 20.49
C ARG A 162 14.83 14.28 19.69
N ALA A 163 14.29 15.31 20.34
CA ALA A 163 13.56 16.39 19.70
C ALA A 163 14.42 17.12 18.66
N THR A 164 15.67 17.45 19.00
CA THR A 164 16.60 18.13 18.10
C THR A 164 16.89 17.29 16.86
N ARG A 165 17.13 15.98 17.03
CA ARG A 165 17.36 15.07 15.91
C ARG A 165 16.13 14.97 14.99
N LEU A 166 14.94 14.77 15.55
CA LEU A 166 13.69 14.69 14.77
C LEU A 166 13.36 16.01 14.06
N CYS A 167 13.62 17.15 14.71
CA CYS A 167 13.54 18.47 14.06
C CYS A 167 14.46 18.53 12.85
N SER A 168 15.75 18.21 13.01
CA SER A 168 16.73 18.29 11.92
C SER A 168 16.42 17.32 10.78
N GLU A 169 16.00 16.10 11.09
CA GLU A 169 15.60 15.10 10.08
C GLU A 169 14.40 15.60 9.27
N SER A 170 13.32 16.04 9.93
CA SER A 170 12.14 16.58 9.25
C SER A 170 12.41 17.89 8.50
N GLU A 171 13.22 18.79 9.06
CA GLU A 171 13.67 20.02 8.41
C GLU A 171 14.44 19.71 7.12
N SER A 172 15.35 18.73 7.17
CA SER A 172 16.11 18.33 5.98
C SER A 172 15.21 17.74 4.89
N GLY A 173 14.19 16.95 5.26
CA GLY A 173 13.16 16.47 4.34
C GLY A 173 12.37 17.61 3.70
N LEU A 174 11.94 18.59 4.49
CA LEU A 174 11.25 19.78 3.98
C LEU A 174 12.12 20.60 3.04
N ARG A 175 13.39 20.83 3.39
CA ARG A 175 14.32 21.55 2.51
C ARG A 175 14.47 20.86 1.16
N SER A 176 14.56 19.53 1.15
CA SER A 176 14.60 18.75 -0.08
C SER A 176 13.34 18.95 -0.93
N ILE A 177 12.15 18.87 -0.33
CA ILE A 177 10.87 19.02 -1.06
C ILE A 177 10.70 20.43 -1.61
N LEU A 178 11.05 21.45 -0.82
CA LEU A 178 10.92 22.85 -1.22
C LEU A 178 11.94 23.25 -2.30
N GLN A 179 13.09 22.59 -2.36
CA GLN A 179 14.11 22.82 -3.41
C GLN A 179 13.91 21.96 -4.67
N ASP A 180 13.12 20.88 -4.59
CA ASP A 180 12.87 19.97 -5.71
C ASP A 180 12.42 20.66 -7.01
N PRO A 181 11.50 21.64 -7.01
CA PRO A 181 11.10 22.33 -8.24
C PRO A 181 12.26 23.03 -8.96
N LEU A 182 13.22 23.60 -8.21
CA LEU A 182 14.40 24.25 -8.77
C LEU A 182 15.39 23.23 -9.34
N LEU A 183 15.55 22.08 -8.68
CA LEU A 183 16.37 20.97 -9.18
C LEU A 183 15.82 20.38 -10.48
N VAL A 184 14.51 20.11 -10.52
CA VAL A 184 13.83 19.61 -11.74
C VAL A 184 13.94 20.64 -12.87
N TYR A 185 13.79 21.93 -12.56
CA TYR A 185 14.00 23.00 -13.54
C TYR A 185 15.42 23.02 -14.11
N ALA A 186 16.46 22.85 -13.28
CA ALA A 186 17.83 22.84 -13.77
C ALA A 186 18.04 21.72 -14.81
N GLN A 187 17.52 20.52 -14.53
CA GLN A 187 17.58 19.38 -15.45
C GLN A 187 16.79 19.65 -16.74
N TRP A 188 15.56 20.15 -16.62
CA TRP A 188 14.72 20.51 -17.75
C TRP A 188 15.37 21.59 -18.63
N SER A 189 15.92 22.65 -18.02
CA SER A 189 16.55 23.75 -18.75
C SER A 189 17.74 23.28 -19.58
N HIS A 190 18.55 22.36 -19.04
CA HIS A 190 19.67 21.75 -19.74
C HIS A 190 19.20 20.88 -20.92
N MET A 191 18.17 20.06 -20.70
CA MET A 191 17.57 19.25 -21.75
C MET A 191 17.02 20.12 -22.90
N VAL A 192 16.33 21.21 -22.56
CA VAL A 192 15.78 22.15 -23.55
C VAL A 192 16.87 22.85 -24.34
N ALA A 193 17.96 23.26 -23.69
CA ALA A 193 19.11 23.85 -24.39
C ALA A 193 19.65 22.89 -25.46
N GLN A 194 19.81 21.61 -25.15
CA GLN A 194 20.25 20.59 -26.12
C GLN A 194 19.25 20.38 -27.27
N VAL A 195 17.94 20.37 -26.98
CA VAL A 195 16.89 20.24 -28.01
C VAL A 195 16.84 21.47 -28.92
N LEU A 196 17.12 22.66 -28.38
CA LEU A 196 17.19 23.89 -29.16
C LEU A 196 18.45 23.92 -30.05
N GLU A 197 19.57 23.32 -29.61
CA GLU A 197 20.83 23.23 -30.36
C GLU A 197 20.84 22.15 -31.46
N THR A 198 20.21 21.01 -31.26
CA THR A 198 20.19 19.91 -32.25
C THR A 198 19.38 20.28 -33.50
N SER A 199 19.86 19.97 -34.71
CA SER A 199 19.19 20.38 -35.96
C SER A 199 18.14 19.36 -36.45
N ALA A 200 16.91 19.83 -36.61
CA ALA A 200 15.83 19.37 -37.50
C ALA A 200 15.15 17.98 -37.31
N GLU A 201 15.76 16.95 -36.72
CA GLU A 201 15.17 15.59 -36.85
C GLU A 201 14.27 15.11 -35.70
N VAL A 202 14.26 15.80 -34.56
CA VAL A 202 13.65 15.27 -33.33
C VAL A 202 12.38 16.04 -32.97
N THR A 203 11.24 15.65 -33.53
CA THR A 203 9.93 16.30 -33.26
C THR A 203 9.34 15.88 -31.91
N ASP A 204 9.46 14.61 -31.52
CA ASP A 204 8.74 14.07 -30.35
C ASP A 204 9.27 14.60 -29.00
N PHE A 205 10.57 14.87 -28.91
CA PHE A 205 11.19 15.40 -27.68
C PHE A 205 10.78 16.84 -27.39
N SER A 206 10.44 17.63 -28.41
CA SER A 206 9.99 19.01 -28.21
C SER A 206 8.62 19.08 -27.52
N HIS A 207 7.75 18.09 -27.75
CA HIS A 207 6.43 18.03 -27.14
C HIS A 207 6.48 17.63 -25.66
N ILE A 208 7.34 16.67 -25.30
CA ILE A 208 7.56 16.25 -23.90
C ILE A 208 8.15 17.42 -23.09
N ALA A 209 9.21 18.06 -23.62
CA ALA A 209 9.81 19.22 -22.96
C ALA A 209 8.83 20.39 -22.77
N MET A 210 7.86 20.58 -23.68
CA MET A 210 6.80 21.57 -23.52
C MET A 210 5.79 21.21 -22.42
N LEU A 211 5.40 19.93 -22.31
CA LEU A 211 4.50 19.45 -21.25
C LEU A 211 5.15 19.60 -19.86
N ASP A 212 6.41 19.17 -19.73
CA ASP A 212 7.18 19.30 -18.49
C ASP A 212 7.34 20.77 -18.06
N SER A 213 7.43 21.69 -19.03
CA SER A 213 7.47 23.13 -18.76
C SER A 213 6.19 23.67 -18.11
N VAL A 214 5.02 23.14 -18.51
CA VAL A 214 3.73 23.53 -17.93
C VAL A 214 3.61 22.98 -16.50
N GLN A 215 4.01 21.72 -16.29
CA GLN A 215 4.05 21.13 -14.94
C GLN A 215 5.01 21.89 -14.02
N LEU A 216 6.19 22.28 -14.50
CA LEU A 216 7.13 23.11 -13.75
C LEU A 216 6.54 24.47 -13.35
N GLN A 217 5.76 25.11 -14.25
CA GLN A 217 5.10 26.38 -13.93
C GLN A 217 4.08 26.22 -12.78
N GLU A 218 3.34 25.12 -12.74
CA GLU A 218 2.42 24.82 -11.63
C GLU A 218 3.19 24.63 -10.32
N ARG A 219 4.26 23.83 -10.31
CA ARG A 219 5.10 23.61 -9.13
C ARG A 219 5.76 24.89 -8.61
N PHE A 220 6.22 25.78 -9.51
CA PHE A 220 6.73 27.09 -9.14
C PHE A 220 5.67 28.01 -8.55
N SER A 221 4.45 27.99 -9.10
CA SER A 221 3.33 28.79 -8.58
C SER A 221 2.97 28.37 -7.16
N LEU A 222 2.97 27.05 -6.89
CA LEU A 222 2.77 26.51 -5.56
C LEU A 222 3.88 26.91 -4.58
N LEU A 223 5.15 26.88 -5.02
CA LEU A 223 6.29 27.28 -4.18
C LEU A 223 6.28 28.79 -3.89
N GLN A 224 5.87 29.62 -4.85
CA GLN A 224 5.79 31.08 -4.69
C GLN A 224 4.87 31.52 -3.55
N VAL A 225 3.76 30.80 -3.33
CA VAL A 225 2.79 31.09 -2.26
C VAL A 225 3.32 30.67 -0.89
N LYS A 226 4.36 29.83 -0.82
CA LYS A 226 4.92 29.26 0.42
C LYS A 226 6.03 30.12 1.05
N GLY A 227 6.04 31.43 0.81
CA GLY A 227 7.06 32.35 1.34
C GLY A 227 7.29 32.24 2.85
N ASP A 228 6.20 32.30 3.64
CA ASP A 228 6.29 32.19 5.11
C ASP A 228 6.92 30.86 5.58
N LEU A 229 6.67 29.77 4.84
CA LEU A 229 7.26 28.46 5.14
C LEU A 229 8.75 28.45 4.80
N LEU A 230 9.16 29.08 3.69
CA LEU A 230 10.56 29.23 3.32
C LEU A 230 11.32 30.05 4.37
N ASP A 231 10.74 31.15 4.84
CA ASP A 231 11.30 31.98 5.91
C ASP A 231 11.50 31.16 7.19
N SER A 232 10.51 30.32 7.52
CA SER A 232 10.54 29.49 8.72
C SER A 232 11.58 28.36 8.65
N VAL A 233 11.77 27.74 7.49
CA VAL A 233 12.66 26.56 7.30
C VAL A 233 14.10 26.95 6.96
N PHE A 234 14.31 28.03 6.20
CA PHE A 234 15.64 28.45 5.73
C PHE A 234 16.19 29.67 6.47
N GLY A 235 15.33 30.42 7.16
CA GLY A 235 15.65 31.74 7.68
C GLY A 235 15.53 32.82 6.61
N LEU A 236 15.27 34.06 7.04
CA LEU A 236 14.98 35.21 6.17
C LEU A 236 16.03 35.40 5.06
N ASP A 237 17.32 35.46 5.41
CA ASP A 237 18.38 35.72 4.44
C ASP A 237 18.49 34.66 3.33
N ARG A 238 18.31 33.37 3.67
CA ARG A 238 18.37 32.29 2.69
C ARG A 238 17.07 32.14 1.90
N SER A 239 15.94 32.43 2.55
CA SER A 239 14.62 32.45 1.91
C SER A 239 14.57 33.53 0.81
N ASP A 240 15.05 34.74 1.10
CA ASP A 240 15.15 35.82 0.11
C ASP A 240 16.01 35.41 -1.10
N GLY A 241 17.14 34.75 -0.85
CA GLY A 241 18.00 34.18 -1.89
C GLY A 241 17.26 33.15 -2.76
N LEU A 242 16.60 32.17 -2.13
CA LEU A 242 15.82 31.13 -2.82
C LEU A 242 14.65 31.71 -3.61
N GLN A 243 13.96 32.72 -3.07
CA GLN A 243 12.87 33.41 -3.76
C GLN A 243 13.39 34.19 -4.97
N GLY A 244 14.58 34.79 -4.85
CA GLY A 244 15.30 35.40 -5.97
C GLY A 244 15.63 34.39 -7.08
N GLU A 245 16.17 33.23 -6.71
CA GLU A 245 16.45 32.11 -7.63
C GLU A 245 15.18 31.59 -8.31
N LEU A 246 14.10 31.40 -7.56
CA LEU A 246 12.80 30.99 -8.07
C LEU A 246 12.26 31.98 -9.12
N ASN A 247 12.30 33.27 -8.82
CA ASN A 247 11.85 34.30 -9.76
C ASN A 247 12.73 34.36 -11.01
N ALA A 248 14.04 34.12 -10.89
CA ALA A 248 14.93 34.02 -12.05
C ALA A 248 14.64 32.77 -12.89
N ALA A 249 14.41 31.62 -12.24
CA ALA A 249 14.05 30.37 -12.89
C ALA A 249 12.72 30.48 -13.65
N ILE A 250 11.69 31.12 -13.07
CA ILE A 250 10.41 31.37 -13.74
C ILE A 250 10.61 32.19 -15.02
N ARG A 251 11.35 33.31 -14.96
CA ARG A 251 11.62 34.16 -16.13
C ARG A 251 12.39 33.41 -17.23
N ASN A 252 13.41 32.65 -16.84
CA ASN A 252 14.19 31.87 -17.80
C ASN A 252 13.39 30.71 -18.40
N ARG A 253 12.55 30.04 -17.60
CA ARG A 253 11.63 29.01 -18.08
C ARG A 253 10.67 29.57 -19.12
N GLU A 254 10.07 30.74 -18.88
CA GLU A 254 9.20 31.42 -19.84
C GLU A 254 9.90 31.69 -21.17
N LEU A 255 11.14 32.19 -21.12
CA LEU A 255 11.97 32.42 -22.31
C LEU A 255 12.22 31.13 -23.09
N LEU A 256 12.68 30.07 -22.43
CA LEU A 256 12.96 28.78 -23.06
C LEU A 256 11.68 28.13 -23.62
N HIS A 257 10.56 28.24 -22.91
CA HIS A 257 9.26 27.75 -23.39
C HIS A 257 8.81 28.50 -24.66
N ALA A 258 8.98 29.82 -24.70
CA ALA A 258 8.69 30.62 -25.89
C ALA A 258 9.58 30.22 -27.09
N GLN A 259 10.86 29.92 -26.85
CA GLN A 259 11.78 29.44 -27.88
C GLN A 259 11.37 28.06 -28.42
N LEU A 260 10.93 27.14 -27.55
CA LEU A 260 10.38 25.84 -27.95
C LEU A 260 9.13 26.00 -28.82
N LEU A 261 8.20 26.88 -28.43
CA LEU A 261 7.00 27.20 -29.21
C LEU A 261 7.36 27.74 -30.61
N GLN A 262 8.34 28.64 -30.68
CA GLN A 262 8.81 29.19 -31.96
C GLN A 262 9.47 28.12 -32.84
N ARG A 263 10.23 27.20 -32.24
CA ARG A 263 10.84 26.09 -32.97
C ARG A 263 9.78 25.14 -33.50
N LYS A 264 8.77 24.80 -32.69
CA LYS A 264 7.62 23.98 -33.11
C LYS A 264 6.88 24.63 -34.29
N SER A 265 6.60 25.93 -34.24
CA SER A 265 5.93 26.62 -35.36
C SER A 265 6.78 26.59 -36.63
N ARG A 266 8.10 26.76 -36.52
CA ARG A 266 9.02 26.67 -37.69
C ARG A 266 9.04 25.26 -38.28
N LEU A 267 9.14 24.22 -37.46
CA LEU A 267 9.12 22.83 -37.92
C LEU A 267 7.77 22.47 -38.55
N GLN A 268 6.67 22.93 -37.96
CA GLN A 268 5.33 22.73 -38.51
C GLN A 268 5.16 23.42 -39.87
N VAL A 269 5.66 24.65 -40.03
CA VAL A 269 5.67 25.35 -41.32
C VAL A 269 6.58 24.68 -42.34
N SER A 270 7.76 24.20 -41.92
CA SER A 270 8.70 23.48 -42.79
C SER A 270 8.16 22.13 -43.24
N ALA A 271 7.48 21.39 -42.36
CA ALA A 271 6.73 20.19 -42.70
C ALA A 271 5.61 20.53 -43.69
N CYS A 272 4.85 21.60 -43.46
CA CYS A 272 3.77 22.04 -44.36
C CYS A 272 4.28 22.41 -45.76
N HIS A 273 5.44 23.07 -45.87
CA HIS A 273 6.10 23.35 -47.14
C HIS A 273 6.64 22.09 -47.83
N SER A 274 7.22 21.14 -47.07
CA SER A 274 7.74 19.87 -47.61
C SER A 274 6.63 18.99 -48.21
N PHE A 275 5.40 19.09 -47.69
CA PHE A 275 4.22 18.38 -48.21
C PHE A 275 3.40 19.17 -49.24
N GLY A 276 3.84 20.36 -49.66
CA GLY A 276 3.25 21.10 -50.80
C GLY A 276 1.82 21.62 -50.59
N PHE A 277 1.38 21.85 -49.36
CA PHE A 277 0.03 22.36 -49.11
C PHE A 277 0.01 23.90 -49.10
N THR A 278 -0.61 24.50 -50.12
CA THR A 278 -0.94 25.94 -50.12
C THR A 278 -2.06 26.22 -49.12
N SER A 279 -2.03 27.40 -48.49
CA SER A 279 -2.93 27.86 -47.41
C SER A 279 -4.45 27.71 -47.66
N PHE A 280 -4.88 27.37 -48.88
CA PHE A 280 -6.28 27.16 -49.24
C PHE A 280 -6.83 25.77 -48.88
N SER A 281 -5.97 24.80 -48.51
CA SER A 281 -6.41 23.47 -48.06
C SER A 281 -6.46 23.31 -46.54
N LEU A 282 -5.97 24.26 -45.75
CA LEU A 282 -5.89 24.16 -44.29
C LEU A 282 -7.25 23.90 -43.60
N PRO A 283 -8.37 24.56 -43.96
CA PRO A 283 -9.66 24.26 -43.33
C PRO A 283 -10.13 22.85 -43.65
N LEU A 284 -9.88 22.37 -44.87
CA LEU A 284 -10.27 21.04 -45.31
C LEU A 284 -9.40 19.96 -44.65
N ILE A 285 -8.10 20.23 -44.50
CA ILE A 285 -7.15 19.35 -43.78
C ILE A 285 -7.46 19.32 -42.29
N VAL A 286 -7.75 20.47 -41.67
CA VAL A 286 -8.17 20.53 -40.26
C VAL A 286 -9.49 19.81 -40.07
N HIS A 287 -10.44 19.93 -41.01
CA HIS A 287 -11.71 19.21 -40.94
C HIS A 287 -11.54 17.69 -41.15
N LEU A 288 -10.69 17.26 -42.10
CA LEU A 288 -10.37 15.85 -42.31
C LEU A 288 -9.56 15.26 -41.15
N MET A 289 -8.66 16.03 -40.56
CA MET A 289 -7.88 15.63 -39.38
C MET A 289 -8.75 15.59 -38.13
N PHE A 290 -9.68 16.52 -37.97
CA PHE A 290 -10.70 16.48 -36.92
C PHE A 290 -11.60 15.25 -37.09
N PHE A 291 -12.06 14.93 -38.30
CA PHE A 291 -12.86 13.75 -38.57
C PHE A 291 -12.07 12.45 -38.33
N TYR A 292 -10.80 12.42 -38.73
CA TYR A 292 -9.89 11.31 -38.46
C TYR A 292 -9.64 11.13 -36.95
N LEU A 293 -9.39 12.22 -36.22
CA LEU A 293 -9.24 12.21 -34.77
C LEU A 293 -10.53 11.76 -34.09
N GLN A 294 -11.70 12.20 -34.56
CA GLN A 294 -12.99 11.80 -34.02
C GLN A 294 -13.26 10.30 -34.25
N VAL A 295 -12.91 9.77 -35.43
CA VAL A 295 -12.97 8.33 -35.69
C VAL A 295 -11.99 7.57 -34.77
N LYS A 296 -10.76 8.08 -34.59
CA LYS A 296 -9.76 7.45 -33.71
C LYS A 296 -10.14 7.51 -32.23
N VAL A 297 -10.75 8.60 -31.79
CA VAL A 297 -11.31 8.75 -30.43
C VAL A 297 -12.44 7.75 -30.24
N ASN A 298 -13.38 7.65 -31.18
CA ASN A 298 -14.45 6.66 -31.11
C ASN A 298 -13.92 5.21 -31.10
N GLU A 299 -12.92 4.89 -31.93
CA GLU A 299 -12.26 3.57 -31.91
C GLU A 299 -11.58 3.30 -30.56
N SER A 300 -10.98 4.32 -29.94
CA SER A 300 -10.36 4.21 -28.62
C SER A 300 -11.40 4.06 -27.50
N GLU A 301 -12.53 4.78 -27.56
CA GLU A 301 -13.64 4.65 -26.62
C GLU A 301 -14.29 3.26 -26.70
N GLU A 302 -14.48 2.73 -27.92
CA GLU A 302 -14.97 1.37 -28.13
C GLU A 302 -13.99 0.33 -27.57
N SER A 303 -12.68 0.53 -27.77
CA SER A 303 -11.64 -0.32 -27.20
C SER A 303 -11.67 -0.29 -25.66
N ILE A 304 -11.74 0.90 -25.05
CA ILE A 304 -11.83 1.05 -23.59
C ILE A 304 -13.07 0.34 -23.05
N ALA A 305 -14.24 0.54 -23.68
CA ALA A 305 -15.48 -0.13 -23.27
C ALA A 305 -15.39 -1.67 -23.39
N GLU A 306 -14.74 -2.19 -24.43
CA GLU A 306 -14.48 -3.63 -24.56
C GLU A 306 -13.54 -4.17 -23.47
N HIS A 307 -12.50 -3.41 -23.09
CA HIS A 307 -11.57 -3.73 -22.02
C HIS A 307 -12.24 -3.72 -20.65
N GLU A 308 -13.06 -2.71 -20.35
CA GLU A 308 -13.84 -2.62 -19.11
C GLU A 308 -14.82 -3.80 -19.00
N SER A 309 -15.55 -4.08 -20.08
CA SER A 309 -16.50 -5.19 -20.12
C SER A 309 -15.82 -6.57 -20.02
N PHE A 310 -14.61 -6.72 -20.56
CA PHE A 310 -13.78 -7.91 -20.36
C PHE A 310 -13.33 -8.05 -18.90
N HIS A 311 -12.86 -6.96 -18.30
CA HIS A 311 -12.40 -6.95 -16.92
C HIS A 311 -13.53 -7.27 -15.93
N GLU A 312 -14.73 -6.70 -16.12
CA GLU A 312 -15.90 -7.03 -15.30
C GLU A 312 -16.27 -8.52 -15.39
N ARG A 313 -16.24 -9.11 -16.60
CA ARG A 313 -16.49 -10.54 -16.81
C ARG A 313 -15.44 -11.42 -16.17
N LEU A 314 -14.16 -11.04 -16.27
CA LEU A 314 -13.05 -11.71 -15.62
C LEU A 314 -13.27 -11.75 -14.10
N LEU A 315 -13.51 -10.59 -13.48
CA LEU A 315 -13.75 -10.49 -12.04
C LEU A 315 -14.96 -11.30 -11.59
N ASN A 316 -16.04 -11.36 -12.40
CA ASN A 316 -17.22 -12.17 -12.08
C ASN A 316 -16.88 -13.67 -12.02
N ILE A 317 -16.16 -14.18 -13.02
CA ILE A 317 -15.77 -15.60 -13.05
C ILE A 317 -14.76 -15.91 -11.94
N GLU A 318 -13.79 -15.03 -11.68
CA GLU A 318 -12.82 -15.21 -10.58
C GLU A 318 -13.50 -15.25 -9.20
N LYS A 319 -14.45 -14.35 -8.95
CA LYS A 319 -15.26 -14.36 -7.72
C LYS A 319 -16.05 -15.67 -7.59
N TRP A 320 -16.68 -16.13 -8.68
CA TRP A 320 -17.40 -17.39 -8.67
C TRP A 320 -16.47 -18.57 -8.40
N LEU A 321 -15.29 -18.63 -9.05
CA LEU A 321 -14.28 -19.67 -8.80
C LEU A 321 -13.84 -19.71 -7.34
N MET A 322 -13.61 -18.55 -6.73
CA MET A 322 -13.21 -18.44 -5.32
C MET A 322 -14.31 -18.95 -4.38
N ILE A 323 -15.54 -18.48 -4.54
CA ILE A 323 -16.70 -18.91 -3.74
C ILE A 323 -16.91 -20.42 -3.93
N MET A 324 -16.80 -20.91 -5.16
CA MET A 324 -17.03 -22.30 -5.45
C MET A 324 -15.94 -23.20 -4.87
N LYS A 325 -14.67 -22.78 -4.92
CA LYS A 325 -13.57 -23.47 -4.27
C LYS A 325 -13.81 -23.61 -2.77
N GLN A 326 -14.20 -22.51 -2.09
CA GLN A 326 -14.55 -22.55 -0.67
C GLN A 326 -15.73 -23.49 -0.37
N LYS A 327 -16.78 -23.46 -1.21
CA LYS A 327 -17.92 -24.39 -1.08
C LYS A 327 -17.45 -25.84 -1.22
N LEU A 328 -16.62 -26.17 -2.22
CA LEU A 328 -16.10 -27.53 -2.39
C LEU A 328 -15.14 -27.96 -1.26
N GLU A 329 -14.34 -27.03 -0.72
CA GLU A 329 -13.49 -27.25 0.45
C GLU A 329 -14.32 -27.49 1.73
N SER A 330 -15.47 -26.81 1.88
CA SER A 330 -16.35 -27.02 3.03
C SER A 330 -16.92 -28.44 3.12
N PHE A 331 -17.16 -29.10 1.97
CA PHE A 331 -17.58 -30.50 1.93
C PHE A 331 -16.49 -31.48 2.39
N HIS A 332 -15.24 -31.03 2.47
CA HIS A 332 -14.09 -31.81 2.97
C HIS A 332 -13.81 -31.63 4.47
N SER A 333 -14.54 -30.75 5.17
CA SER A 333 -14.32 -30.54 6.61
C SER A 333 -14.73 -31.77 7.43
N PRO A 334 -13.86 -32.30 8.31
CA PRO A 334 -14.20 -33.44 9.18
C PRO A 334 -15.22 -33.10 10.28
N SER A 335 -15.52 -31.81 10.48
CA SER A 335 -16.54 -31.33 11.41
C SER A 335 -17.93 -31.71 10.90
N GLY A 336 -18.66 -32.53 11.65
CA GLY A 336 -19.92 -33.15 11.27
C GLY A 336 -21.14 -32.22 11.12
N GLU A 337 -21.01 -31.09 10.42
CA GLU A 337 -22.11 -30.15 10.16
C GLU A 337 -23.07 -30.62 9.05
N TRP A 338 -22.66 -31.57 8.19
CA TRP A 338 -23.49 -32.05 7.09
C TRP A 338 -23.82 -33.55 7.18
N SER A 339 -25.09 -33.91 7.05
CA SER A 339 -25.51 -35.31 6.81
C SER A 339 -24.99 -35.82 5.46
N VAL A 340 -24.76 -37.13 5.32
CA VAL A 340 -24.17 -37.73 4.09
C VAL A 340 -25.09 -37.49 2.88
N GLU A 341 -26.40 -37.60 3.07
CA GLU A 341 -27.42 -37.33 2.04
C GLU A 341 -27.53 -35.83 1.72
N GLY A 342 -27.40 -34.96 2.73
CA GLY A 342 -27.38 -33.50 2.54
C GLY A 342 -26.15 -33.02 1.78
N ARG A 343 -24.97 -33.64 2.02
CA ARG A 343 -23.74 -33.39 1.25
C ARG A 343 -23.91 -33.76 -0.22
N GLN A 344 -24.56 -34.89 -0.50
CA GLN A 344 -24.72 -35.37 -1.86
C GLN A 344 -25.69 -34.52 -2.68
N HIS A 345 -26.84 -34.16 -2.12
CA HIS A 345 -27.82 -33.31 -2.81
C HIS A 345 -27.28 -31.88 -3.06
N GLU A 346 -26.56 -31.30 -2.10
CA GLU A 346 -25.93 -29.98 -2.28
C GLU A 346 -24.77 -30.04 -3.28
N ALA A 347 -23.98 -31.13 -3.28
CA ALA A 347 -22.92 -31.35 -4.26
C ALA A 347 -23.49 -31.47 -5.68
N GLU A 348 -24.59 -32.20 -5.89
CA GLU A 348 -25.27 -32.29 -7.18
C GLU A 348 -25.78 -30.93 -7.67
N ARG A 349 -26.35 -30.11 -6.77
CA ARG A 349 -26.79 -28.74 -7.09
C ARG A 349 -25.61 -27.86 -7.52
N VAL A 350 -24.51 -27.91 -6.77
CA VAL A 350 -23.28 -27.17 -7.06
C VAL A 350 -22.67 -27.58 -8.40
N LEU A 351 -22.67 -28.88 -8.71
CA LEU A 351 -22.20 -29.40 -9.99
C LEU A 351 -23.08 -28.94 -11.17
N GLY A 352 -24.37 -28.68 -10.93
CA GLY A 352 -25.29 -28.11 -11.93
C GLY A 352 -24.93 -26.69 -12.39
N GLU A 353 -24.13 -25.94 -11.62
CA GLU A 353 -23.68 -24.60 -12.01
C GLU A 353 -22.49 -24.62 -13.01
N PHE A 354 -21.73 -25.72 -13.08
CA PHE A 354 -20.51 -25.81 -13.89
C PHE A 354 -20.76 -25.64 -15.40
N PRO A 355 -21.73 -26.30 -16.05
CA PRO A 355 -21.94 -26.16 -17.50
C PRO A 355 -22.26 -24.72 -17.94
N GLY A 356 -23.07 -24.01 -17.15
CA GLY A 356 -23.38 -22.61 -17.42
C GLY A 356 -22.17 -21.69 -17.27
N LYS A 357 -21.31 -21.99 -16.30
CA LYS A 357 -20.08 -21.23 -16.04
C LYS A 357 -18.95 -21.56 -17.03
N ASP A 358 -18.90 -22.78 -17.52
CA ASP A 358 -18.00 -23.20 -18.59
C ASP A 358 -18.32 -22.46 -19.90
N LEU A 359 -19.60 -22.30 -20.23
CA LEU A 359 -20.02 -21.50 -21.38
C LEU A 359 -19.63 -20.02 -21.23
N GLN A 360 -19.78 -19.44 -20.02
CA GLN A 360 -19.34 -18.07 -19.73
C GLN A 360 -17.82 -17.91 -19.84
N LEU A 361 -17.05 -18.91 -19.40
CA LEU A 361 -15.59 -18.95 -19.53
C LEU A 361 -15.16 -18.95 -21.00
N HIS A 362 -15.78 -19.79 -21.83
CA HIS A 362 -15.51 -19.83 -23.28
C HIS A 362 -15.88 -18.51 -23.97
N GLN A 363 -17.02 -17.90 -23.62
CA GLN A 363 -17.43 -16.60 -24.16
C GLN A 363 -16.43 -15.49 -23.78
N MET A 364 -15.95 -15.52 -22.53
CA MET A 364 -14.94 -14.59 -22.05
C MET A 364 -13.59 -14.82 -22.76
N GLU A 365 -13.21 -16.06 -23.06
CA GLU A 365 -12.00 -16.35 -23.83
C GLU A 365 -12.08 -15.81 -25.27
N VAL A 366 -13.21 -16.05 -25.95
CA VAL A 366 -13.44 -15.51 -27.30
C VAL A 366 -13.42 -13.98 -27.29
N GLN A 367 -13.96 -13.35 -26.25
CA GLN A 367 -13.88 -11.91 -26.11
C GLN A 367 -12.45 -11.44 -25.79
N GLY A 368 -11.73 -12.14 -24.92
CA GLY A 368 -10.33 -11.87 -24.62
C GLY A 368 -9.47 -11.89 -25.88
N GLN A 369 -9.75 -12.80 -26.81
CA GLN A 369 -9.09 -12.83 -28.12
C GLN A 369 -9.35 -11.56 -28.94
N ARG A 370 -10.58 -11.04 -28.95
CA ARG A 370 -10.90 -9.77 -29.63
C ARG A 370 -10.21 -8.56 -28.99
N VAL A 371 -10.12 -8.55 -27.66
CA VAL A 371 -9.43 -7.48 -26.92
C VAL A 371 -7.92 -7.53 -27.20
N LEU A 372 -7.33 -8.73 -27.27
CA LEU A 372 -5.92 -8.90 -27.62
C LEU A 372 -5.56 -8.29 -28.98
N GLU A 373 -6.42 -8.44 -29.99
CA GLU A 373 -6.21 -7.87 -31.33
C GLU A 373 -6.13 -6.34 -31.33
N ARG A 374 -6.68 -5.66 -30.31
CA ARG A 374 -6.71 -4.20 -30.17
C ARG A 374 -5.79 -3.66 -29.09
N THR A 375 -5.06 -4.53 -28.39
CA THR A 375 -4.15 -4.15 -27.30
C THR A 375 -2.71 -4.08 -27.79
N SER A 376 -1.90 -3.20 -27.21
CA SER A 376 -0.44 -3.14 -27.43
C SER A 376 0.26 -4.43 -27.01
N GLU A 377 1.44 -4.73 -27.57
CA GLU A 377 2.22 -5.94 -27.26
C GLU A 377 2.51 -6.07 -25.75
N GLU A 378 2.80 -4.96 -25.07
CA GLU A 378 3.02 -4.94 -23.61
C GLU A 378 1.75 -5.30 -22.82
N GLY A 379 0.59 -4.75 -23.23
CA GLY A 379 -0.69 -5.04 -22.58
C GLY A 379 -1.21 -6.47 -22.84
N GLN A 380 -0.90 -7.04 -24.01
CA GLN A 380 -1.28 -8.41 -24.36
C GLN A 380 -0.70 -9.44 -23.39
N VAL A 381 0.52 -9.21 -22.88
CA VAL A 381 1.17 -10.10 -21.90
C VAL A 381 0.33 -10.24 -20.63
N HIS A 382 -0.30 -9.17 -20.17
CA HIS A 382 -1.15 -9.19 -18.97
C HIS A 382 -2.46 -9.93 -19.21
N ILE A 383 -3.13 -9.67 -20.34
CA ILE A 383 -4.39 -10.33 -20.69
C ILE A 383 -4.19 -11.85 -20.88
N LEU A 384 -3.13 -12.26 -21.58
CA LEU A 384 -2.78 -13.67 -21.75
C LEU A 384 -2.48 -14.35 -20.40
N ARG A 385 -1.81 -13.65 -19.49
CA ARG A 385 -1.53 -14.15 -18.14
C ARG A 385 -2.81 -14.35 -17.34
N ASP A 386 -3.74 -13.40 -17.40
CA ASP A 386 -5.01 -13.47 -16.67
C ASP A 386 -5.92 -14.58 -17.23
N ILE A 387 -6.02 -14.72 -18.56
CA ILE A 387 -6.75 -15.84 -19.20
C ILE A 387 -6.14 -17.18 -18.78
N LYS A 388 -4.80 -17.29 -18.79
CA LYS A 388 -4.11 -18.51 -18.35
C LYS A 388 -4.39 -18.82 -16.88
N ARG A 389 -4.23 -17.83 -15.98
CA ARG A 389 -4.53 -17.98 -14.55
C ARG A 389 -5.95 -18.48 -14.32
N LEU A 390 -6.91 -17.93 -15.06
CA LEU A 390 -8.31 -18.30 -14.95
C LEU A 390 -8.54 -19.75 -15.39
N LYS A 391 -7.96 -20.17 -16.52
CA LYS A 391 -8.01 -21.56 -17.00
C LYS A 391 -7.39 -22.54 -16.00
N ASP A 392 -6.22 -22.20 -15.46
CA ASP A 392 -5.54 -23.03 -14.47
C ASP A 392 -6.40 -23.17 -13.19
N SER A 393 -7.05 -22.07 -12.77
CA SER A 393 -7.95 -22.05 -11.62
C SER A 393 -9.24 -22.86 -11.86
N TRP A 394 -9.80 -22.75 -13.07
CA TRP A 394 -10.96 -23.56 -13.50
C TRP A 394 -10.62 -25.05 -13.54
N LEU A 395 -9.48 -25.43 -14.11
CA LEU A 395 -8.99 -26.81 -14.13
C LEU A 395 -8.76 -27.37 -12.73
N ALA A 396 -8.17 -26.57 -11.82
CA ALA A 396 -7.99 -26.96 -10.42
C ALA A 396 -9.33 -27.20 -9.72
N LEU A 397 -10.30 -26.31 -9.92
CA LEU A 397 -11.65 -26.45 -9.35
C LEU A 397 -12.40 -27.66 -9.94
N TYR A 398 -12.27 -27.88 -11.25
CA TYR A 398 -12.85 -29.04 -11.94
C TYR A 398 -12.24 -30.36 -11.46
N ASN A 399 -10.93 -30.43 -11.25
CA ASN A 399 -10.30 -31.60 -10.65
C ASN A 399 -10.76 -31.83 -9.20
N MET A 400 -10.98 -30.76 -8.44
CA MET A 400 -11.55 -30.86 -7.09
C MET A 400 -12.99 -31.40 -7.09
N SER A 401 -13.80 -30.99 -8.07
CA SER A 401 -15.17 -31.49 -8.24
C SER A 401 -15.20 -32.95 -8.71
N LEU A 402 -14.26 -33.36 -9.57
CA LEU A 402 -14.06 -34.76 -9.97
C LEU A 402 -13.65 -35.65 -8.79
N ASN A 403 -12.81 -35.15 -7.87
CA ASN A 403 -12.43 -35.88 -6.65
C ASN A 403 -13.61 -36.07 -5.68
N LEU A 404 -14.53 -35.11 -5.59
CA LEU A 404 -15.79 -35.27 -4.86
C LEU A 404 -16.66 -36.36 -5.49
N HIS A 405 -16.70 -36.41 -6.83
CA HIS A 405 -17.34 -37.47 -7.58
C HIS A 405 -16.64 -38.84 -7.46
N SER A 406 -15.32 -38.88 -7.23
CA SER A 406 -14.58 -40.13 -7.03
C SER A 406 -14.86 -40.75 -5.65
N LYS A 407 -15.20 -39.94 -4.64
CA LYS A 407 -15.56 -40.41 -3.28
C LYS A 407 -17.03 -40.83 -3.12
N GLY A 408 -17.87 -40.59 -4.12
CA GLY A 408 -19.20 -41.20 -4.25
C GLY A 408 -19.25 -42.08 -5.50
N HIS A 409 -18.95 -43.38 -5.36
CA HIS A 409 -18.85 -44.39 -6.42
C HIS A 409 -19.48 -44.02 -7.77
N LYS A 410 -18.66 -43.66 -8.75
CA LYS A 410 -19.06 -43.67 -10.15
C LYS A 410 -18.77 -45.03 -10.76
N SER A 411 -19.83 -45.74 -11.13
CA SER A 411 -19.74 -47.00 -11.87
C SER A 411 -19.12 -46.75 -13.26
N ARG A 412 -18.25 -47.64 -13.75
CA ARG A 412 -17.68 -47.62 -15.12
C ARG A 412 -18.74 -47.39 -16.21
N ARG A 413 -20.00 -47.76 -15.94
CA ARG A 413 -21.15 -47.53 -16.82
C ARG A 413 -21.35 -46.05 -17.14
N TRP A 414 -21.28 -45.18 -16.12
CA TRP A 414 -21.47 -43.74 -16.28
C TRP A 414 -20.34 -43.10 -17.10
N GLU A 415 -19.10 -43.57 -16.90
CA GLU A 415 -17.93 -43.09 -17.66
C GLU A 415 -18.07 -43.42 -19.15
N PHE A 416 -18.50 -44.65 -19.47
CA PHE A 416 -18.75 -45.05 -20.85
C PHE A 416 -19.93 -44.30 -21.48
N GLU A 417 -21.03 -44.09 -20.74
CA GLU A 417 -22.19 -43.32 -21.23
C GLU A 417 -21.86 -41.86 -21.55
N SER A 418 -21.11 -41.21 -20.65
CA SER A 418 -20.67 -39.82 -20.85
C SER A 418 -19.72 -39.71 -22.05
N TRP A 419 -18.78 -40.66 -22.18
CA TRP A 419 -17.89 -40.75 -23.34
C TRP A 419 -18.67 -40.95 -24.65
N LEU A 420 -19.62 -41.90 -24.67
CA LEU A 420 -20.45 -42.21 -25.84
C LEU A 420 -21.29 -40.99 -26.27
N SER A 421 -21.78 -40.20 -25.32
CA SER A 421 -22.51 -38.96 -25.60
C SER A 421 -21.63 -37.92 -26.29
N LYS A 422 -20.41 -37.70 -25.76
CA LYS A 422 -19.44 -36.75 -26.33
C LYS A 422 -19.00 -37.14 -27.74
N GLN A 423 -18.80 -38.43 -27.99
CA GLN A 423 -18.46 -38.92 -29.34
C GLN A 423 -19.60 -38.76 -30.35
N ASN A 424 -20.86 -38.87 -29.93
CA ASN A 424 -22.02 -38.60 -30.80
C ASN A 424 -22.18 -37.11 -31.14
N GLU A 425 -21.82 -36.22 -30.22
CA GLU A 425 -21.75 -34.77 -30.46
C GLU A 425 -20.67 -34.45 -31.51
N LEU A 426 -19.47 -35.03 -31.38
CA LEU A 426 -18.38 -34.92 -32.35
C LEU A 426 -18.71 -35.52 -33.73
N LEU A 427 -19.56 -36.55 -33.78
CA LEU A 427 -20.10 -37.09 -35.04
C LEU A 427 -21.05 -36.13 -35.75
N SER A 428 -21.72 -35.27 -34.99
CA SER A 428 -22.71 -34.30 -35.50
C SER A 428 -22.05 -33.00 -35.99
N GLU A 429 -20.82 -32.70 -35.54
CA GLU A 429 -20.02 -31.56 -36.00
C GLU A 429 -19.25 -31.87 -37.30
N VAL A 430 -19.34 -30.98 -38.28
CA VAL A 430 -18.75 -31.12 -39.62
C VAL A 430 -17.21 -31.13 -39.61
N LEU A 431 -16.57 -30.68 -38.52
CA LEU A 431 -15.13 -30.45 -38.40
C LEU A 431 -14.33 -31.54 -37.65
N SER A 432 -14.94 -32.69 -37.37
CA SER A 432 -14.25 -33.77 -36.66
C SER A 432 -13.15 -34.47 -37.51
N SER A 433 -11.99 -34.74 -36.90
CA SER A 433 -10.83 -35.41 -37.52
C SER A 433 -11.04 -36.93 -37.65
N LYS A 434 -10.67 -37.49 -38.81
CA LYS A 434 -10.81 -38.92 -39.13
C LYS A 434 -9.98 -39.81 -38.20
N GLU A 435 -8.80 -39.37 -37.77
CA GLU A 435 -7.97 -40.06 -36.78
C GLU A 435 -8.61 -40.06 -35.38
N ALA A 436 -9.19 -38.94 -34.94
CA ALA A 436 -9.78 -38.81 -33.61
C ALA A 436 -10.98 -39.75 -33.42
N LEU A 437 -11.86 -39.82 -34.44
CA LEU A 437 -13.00 -40.73 -34.46
C LEU A 437 -12.58 -42.21 -34.54
N ARG A 438 -11.50 -42.54 -35.28
CA ARG A 438 -11.01 -43.91 -35.44
C ARG A 438 -10.37 -44.45 -34.16
N ASN A 439 -9.57 -43.63 -33.48
CA ASN A 439 -8.94 -44.00 -32.21
C ASN A 439 -9.96 -44.13 -31.08
N GLY A 440 -11.05 -43.34 -31.11
CA GLY A 440 -12.16 -43.45 -30.18
C GLY A 440 -12.87 -44.81 -30.24
N VAL A 441 -12.99 -45.44 -31.42
CA VAL A 441 -13.67 -46.74 -31.56
C VAL A 441 -12.92 -47.86 -30.83
N CYS A 442 -11.59 -47.90 -30.91
CA CYS A 442 -10.79 -48.92 -30.22
C CYS A 442 -10.92 -48.79 -28.70
N PHE A 443 -10.78 -47.57 -28.17
CA PHE A 443 -10.97 -47.28 -26.76
C PHE A 443 -12.39 -47.64 -26.28
N GLY A 444 -13.43 -47.25 -27.02
CA GLY A 444 -14.82 -47.58 -26.67
C GLY A 444 -15.11 -49.09 -26.71
N GLN A 445 -14.48 -49.83 -27.63
CA GLN A 445 -14.65 -51.28 -27.72
C GLN A 445 -14.02 -52.00 -26.52
N GLU A 446 -12.84 -51.59 -26.07
CA GLU A 446 -12.19 -52.14 -24.88
C GLU A 446 -12.98 -51.84 -23.60
N GLN A 447 -13.45 -50.61 -23.42
CA GLN A 447 -14.26 -50.24 -22.24
C GLN A 447 -15.60 -50.97 -22.20
N PHE A 448 -16.27 -51.15 -23.35
CA PHE A 448 -17.51 -51.91 -23.44
C PHE A 448 -17.29 -53.42 -23.15
N GLN A 449 -16.15 -53.98 -23.55
CA GLN A 449 -15.80 -55.38 -23.29
C GLN A 449 -15.51 -55.63 -21.80
N LEU A 450 -14.86 -54.68 -21.12
CA LEU A 450 -14.65 -54.71 -19.67
C LEU A 450 -15.97 -54.61 -18.90
N LEU A 451 -16.91 -53.77 -19.36
CA LEU A 451 -18.27 -53.67 -18.78
C LEU A 451 -19.05 -54.98 -18.89
N LEU A 452 -18.91 -55.70 -20.01
CA LEU A 452 -19.54 -57.02 -20.18
C LEU A 452 -18.93 -58.07 -19.25
N GLN A 453 -17.62 -58.07 -19.04
CA GLN A 453 -16.95 -58.97 -18.09
C GLN A 453 -17.36 -58.68 -16.64
N GLU A 454 -17.49 -57.41 -16.27
CA GLU A 454 -17.91 -56.97 -14.94
C GLU A 454 -19.38 -57.38 -14.65
N SER A 455 -20.24 -57.40 -15.68
CA SER A 455 -21.63 -57.89 -15.59
C SER A 455 -21.78 -59.42 -15.53
N GLN A 456 -20.75 -60.17 -15.98
CA GLN A 456 -20.74 -61.64 -16.02
C GLN A 456 -19.96 -62.28 -14.86
N GLY A 457 -19.17 -61.50 -14.11
CA GLY A 457 -18.33 -61.96 -13.00
C GLY A 457 -19.00 -62.04 -11.61
N SER A 458 -20.33 -61.87 -11.53
CA SER A 458 -21.09 -62.05 -10.29
C SER A 458 -21.50 -63.53 -10.15
N GLU A 459 -20.67 -64.35 -9.49
CA GLU A 459 -20.96 -65.74 -9.12
C GLU A 459 -21.96 -65.90 -7.95
N ASP A 460 -22.79 -64.90 -7.65
CA ASP A 460 -23.95 -65.10 -6.77
C ASP A 460 -25.23 -65.25 -7.61
N GLY A 461 -25.68 -66.51 -7.69
CA GLY A 461 -26.88 -66.93 -8.40
C GLY A 461 -28.15 -66.30 -7.84
N SER A 462 -28.51 -65.14 -8.39
CA SER A 462 -29.88 -64.66 -8.46
C SER A 462 -30.19 -64.31 -9.90
N GLY A 463 -30.83 -65.24 -10.60
CA GLY A 463 -31.29 -65.02 -11.97
C GLY A 463 -32.38 -63.95 -12.04
N SER A 464 -32.45 -63.30 -13.20
CA SER A 464 -33.57 -62.47 -13.68
C SER A 464 -33.67 -61.03 -13.14
N ALA A 465 -32.88 -60.15 -13.75
CA ALA A 465 -33.46 -59.19 -14.69
C ALA A 465 -32.44 -59.04 -15.83
N GLU A 466 -32.85 -59.22 -17.08
CA GLU A 466 -32.05 -58.72 -18.19
C GLU A 466 -31.73 -57.25 -17.86
N ASP A 467 -30.45 -56.91 -17.74
CA ASP A 467 -30.03 -55.55 -17.40
C ASP A 467 -30.41 -54.64 -18.56
N VAL A 468 -31.66 -54.15 -18.53
CA VAL A 468 -32.29 -53.35 -19.58
C VAL A 468 -31.42 -52.13 -19.91
N GLY A 469 -30.70 -51.59 -18.92
CA GLY A 469 -29.77 -50.50 -19.10
C GLY A 469 -28.50 -50.89 -19.87
N LEU A 470 -27.97 -52.11 -19.69
CA LEU A 470 -26.84 -52.61 -20.50
C LEU A 470 -27.25 -52.89 -21.94
N GLU A 471 -28.47 -53.40 -22.17
CA GLU A 471 -28.95 -53.66 -23.53
C GLU A 471 -29.28 -52.35 -24.28
N GLU A 472 -29.82 -51.33 -23.59
CA GLU A 472 -29.97 -49.98 -24.15
C GLU A 472 -28.61 -49.34 -24.48
N LEU A 473 -27.62 -49.50 -23.60
CA LEU A 473 -26.25 -49.01 -23.82
C LEU A 473 -25.55 -49.74 -24.98
N ARG A 474 -25.78 -51.05 -25.10
CA ARG A 474 -25.35 -51.88 -26.22
C ARG A 474 -25.98 -51.42 -27.54
N TYR A 475 -27.27 -51.12 -27.53
CA TYR A 475 -27.97 -50.56 -28.70
C TYR A 475 -27.40 -49.21 -29.11
N ARG A 476 -27.18 -48.29 -28.15
CA ARG A 476 -26.58 -46.97 -28.41
C ARG A 476 -25.13 -47.07 -28.93
N TRP A 477 -24.33 -47.98 -28.40
CA TRP A 477 -22.98 -48.26 -28.89
C TRP A 477 -22.98 -48.82 -30.32
N MET A 478 -23.88 -49.77 -30.61
CA MET A 478 -24.05 -50.32 -31.95
C MET A 478 -24.52 -49.26 -32.95
N LEU A 479 -25.46 -48.39 -32.54
CA LEU A 479 -25.95 -47.29 -33.36
C LEU A 479 -24.85 -46.27 -33.67
N TYR A 480 -24.01 -45.93 -32.68
CA TYR A 480 -22.82 -45.09 -32.89
C TYR A 480 -21.86 -45.69 -33.93
N LYS A 481 -21.55 -46.98 -33.81
CA LYS A 481 -20.70 -47.70 -34.79
C LYS A 481 -21.30 -47.71 -36.19
N SER A 482 -22.61 -47.85 -36.33
CA SER A 482 -23.31 -47.76 -37.63
C SER A 482 -23.24 -46.35 -38.21
N LYS A 483 -23.58 -45.32 -37.41
CA LYS A 483 -23.54 -43.90 -37.84
C LYS A 483 -22.14 -43.48 -38.30
N LEU A 484 -21.10 -43.98 -37.63
CA LEU A 484 -19.70 -43.73 -38.01
C LEU A 484 -19.35 -44.38 -39.36
N LYS A 485 -19.85 -45.58 -39.63
CA LYS A 485 -19.66 -46.29 -40.91
C LYS A 485 -20.38 -45.56 -42.05
N ASP A 486 -21.62 -45.14 -41.81
CA ASP A 486 -22.45 -44.40 -42.78
C ASP A 486 -21.84 -43.01 -43.08
N ALA A 487 -21.36 -42.30 -42.07
CA ALA A 487 -20.64 -41.03 -42.23
C ALA A 487 -19.32 -41.20 -43.01
N GLY A 488 -18.63 -42.33 -42.82
CA GLY A 488 -17.45 -42.72 -43.60
C GLY A 488 -17.77 -42.98 -45.08
N GLU A 489 -18.84 -43.72 -45.38
CA GLU A 489 -19.29 -44.01 -46.75
C GLU A 489 -19.85 -42.78 -47.48
N LEU A 490 -20.61 -41.91 -46.80
CA LEU A 490 -21.06 -40.62 -47.33
C LEU A 490 -19.88 -39.72 -47.69
N ARG A 491 -18.87 -39.61 -46.81
CA ARG A 491 -17.66 -38.81 -47.09
C ARG A 491 -16.84 -39.40 -48.25
N SER A 492 -16.79 -40.74 -48.37
CA SER A 492 -16.15 -41.44 -49.49
C SER A 492 -16.85 -41.19 -50.84
N ARG A 493 -18.20 -41.09 -50.84
CA ARG A 493 -18.99 -40.75 -52.04
C ARG A 493 -18.91 -39.27 -52.42
N THR A 494 -18.72 -38.38 -51.44
CA THR A 494 -18.59 -36.93 -51.67
C THR A 494 -17.20 -36.57 -52.23
N SER A 495 -16.15 -37.31 -51.84
CA SER A 495 -14.80 -37.16 -52.40
C SER A 495 -14.62 -37.84 -53.78
N ALA A 496 -15.45 -38.81 -54.16
CA ALA A 496 -15.34 -39.54 -55.43
C ALA A 496 -16.13 -38.93 -56.61
N LYS A 497 -16.93 -37.88 -56.39
CA LYS A 497 -17.75 -37.24 -57.43
C LYS A 497 -17.23 -35.84 -57.81
N VAL A 498 -15.94 -35.72 -58.15
CA VAL A 498 -15.42 -34.57 -58.90
C VAL A 498 -14.42 -35.08 -59.95
N ARG A 499 -14.89 -35.28 -61.18
CA ARG A 499 -14.06 -35.18 -62.39
C ARG A 499 -14.47 -33.91 -63.14
N PRO A 500 -13.51 -33.24 -63.80
CA PRO A 500 -13.61 -31.83 -64.18
C PRO A 500 -14.35 -31.68 -65.52
N VAL A 501 -14.92 -30.49 -65.77
CA VAL A 501 -14.79 -29.71 -67.01
C VAL A 501 -15.90 -28.64 -67.14
N LEU A 502 -15.41 -27.42 -67.39
CA LEU A 502 -15.97 -26.22 -68.05
C LEU A 502 -16.96 -25.28 -67.33
N SER A 503 -16.41 -24.08 -67.11
CA SER A 503 -16.95 -22.72 -67.15
C SER A 503 -18.44 -22.52 -67.41
N THR A 504 -19.07 -21.65 -66.63
CA THR A 504 -19.22 -20.21 -67.00
C THR A 504 -20.02 -19.46 -65.94
N ASP A 505 -19.45 -18.34 -65.49
CA ASP A 505 -20.09 -17.05 -65.24
C ASP A 505 -21.61 -16.97 -65.42
N HIS A 506 -22.33 -16.60 -64.36
CA HIS A 506 -23.11 -15.33 -64.29
C HIS A 506 -23.89 -15.25 -62.96
N LEU A 507 -24.07 -14.03 -62.44
CA LEU A 507 -25.14 -13.64 -61.47
C LEU A 507 -24.88 -13.60 -59.95
N ARG A 508 -23.63 -13.55 -59.46
CA ARG A 508 -23.41 -13.14 -58.04
C ARG A 508 -22.27 -12.15 -57.81
N GLY A 509 -21.94 -11.36 -58.84
CA GLY A 509 -20.85 -10.37 -58.83
C GLY A 509 -21.28 -8.90 -58.97
N GLN A 510 -22.58 -8.57 -58.92
CA GLN A 510 -23.04 -7.21 -59.26
C GLN A 510 -23.44 -6.30 -58.10
N THR A 511 -23.65 -6.81 -56.88
CA THR A 511 -23.98 -5.94 -55.72
C THR A 511 -22.79 -5.60 -54.81
N CYS A 512 -21.72 -6.40 -54.81
CA CYS A 512 -20.49 -6.07 -54.06
C CYS A 512 -19.46 -5.23 -54.85
N ARG A 513 -19.63 -5.05 -56.17
CA ARG A 513 -18.69 -4.25 -56.98
C ARG A 513 -18.98 -2.74 -56.98
N PHE A 514 -20.17 -2.29 -56.59
CA PHE A 514 -20.46 -0.84 -56.53
C PHE A 514 -19.85 -0.15 -55.30
N TYR A 515 -19.83 -0.80 -54.13
CA TYR A 515 -19.25 -0.21 -52.92
C TYR A 515 -17.72 -0.34 -52.86
N CYS A 516 -17.12 -1.39 -53.43
CA CYS A 516 -15.66 -1.53 -53.48
C CYS A 516 -15.00 -0.68 -54.59
N THR A 517 -15.72 -0.29 -55.64
CA THR A 517 -15.15 0.59 -56.68
C THR A 517 -15.18 2.05 -56.28
N LEU A 518 -16.17 2.53 -55.52
CA LEU A 518 -16.19 3.92 -55.01
C LEU A 518 -15.06 4.19 -53.99
N SER A 519 -14.79 3.27 -53.07
CA SER A 519 -13.69 3.43 -52.10
C SER A 519 -12.30 3.27 -52.74
N ARG A 520 -12.15 2.39 -53.75
CA ARG A 520 -10.89 2.26 -54.50
C ARG A 520 -10.66 3.37 -55.52
N LEU A 521 -11.71 3.92 -56.14
CA LEU A 521 -11.59 5.11 -57.00
C LEU A 521 -11.21 6.34 -56.19
N SER A 522 -11.71 6.52 -54.96
CA SER A 522 -11.29 7.64 -54.10
C SER A 522 -9.82 7.56 -53.70
N LEU A 523 -9.30 6.37 -53.35
CA LEU A 523 -7.90 6.19 -52.94
C LEU A 523 -6.92 6.18 -54.12
N THR A 524 -7.28 5.60 -55.26
CA THR A 524 -6.42 5.62 -56.46
C THR A 524 -6.44 6.98 -57.16
N HIS A 525 -7.53 7.74 -57.07
CA HIS A 525 -7.55 9.12 -57.59
C HIS A 525 -6.73 10.05 -56.69
N PHE A 526 -6.73 9.85 -55.36
CA PHE A 526 -5.87 10.59 -54.41
C PHE A 526 -4.39 10.27 -54.60
N HIS A 527 -4.04 8.99 -54.81
CA HIS A 527 -2.66 8.56 -55.04
C HIS A 527 -2.13 9.02 -56.42
N ASN A 528 -2.96 8.98 -57.48
CA ASN A 528 -2.59 9.48 -58.81
C ASN A 528 -2.55 11.02 -58.90
N THR A 529 -3.35 11.77 -58.14
CA THR A 529 -3.17 13.23 -58.04
C THR A 529 -1.92 13.62 -57.25
N PHE A 530 -1.51 12.78 -56.28
CA PHE A 530 -0.30 13.00 -55.49
C PHE A 530 0.99 12.72 -56.30
N THR A 531 0.99 11.68 -57.16
CA THR A 531 2.15 11.38 -58.03
C THR A 531 2.25 12.30 -59.25
N ARG A 532 1.13 12.83 -59.77
CA ARG A 532 1.15 13.76 -60.92
C ARG A 532 1.45 15.22 -60.55
N ALA A 533 1.57 15.52 -59.25
CA ALA A 533 2.01 16.83 -58.73
C ALA A 533 3.51 16.83 -58.33
N GLN A 534 4.23 15.71 -58.50
CA GLN A 534 5.66 15.54 -58.22
C GLN A 534 6.54 15.48 -59.48
N VAL A 535 6.00 15.77 -60.67
CA VAL A 535 6.73 16.06 -61.93
C VAL A 535 6.19 17.38 -62.45
#